data_AF-A0A2N2P951-F1
#
_entry.id   AF-A0A2N2P951-F1
#
_cell.length_a   1.000
_cell.length_b   1.000
_cell.length_c   1.000
_cell.angle_alpha   90.00
_cell.angle_beta   90.00
_cell.angle_gamma   90.00
#
_symmetry.space_group_name_H-M   'P 1'
#
loop_
_entity.id
_entity.type
_entity.pdbx_description
1 polymer ?
#
loop_
_entity_poly.entity_id
_entity_poly.type
_entity_poly.pdbx_seq_one_letter_code
_entity_poly.pdbx_strand_id
1 'polypeptide(L)'
;MRKCISAFLILSLCWLNACSIANPGMATPSASTPLPVAEERPVTMLELAEPLNLAKAELSGLTWAGDWLILLPQYPDRFDQHIFRLHKDTILAYLDNANPAPLQPETVQFDSAGLQTSIRGFEGFESITTAGHTAYLTIESHDAAGMLGYLVSAEWNADFSAINLDAGSLIEIKPQTSLDNYSDESILVFGQRIVTFYEANGANVNPQPQAHLFNLQLQTDGTIPLPNLEYRVTDAGQPDENGHFWVINYHYPGDTGKLDPAEDALAAKHGEGASHAQSEVVERLVALQFSENGIVLADQPPIQFALSADGEARNWEGLAYLDGRGFLLVTDQHPQTLLGFVAYP
;
A
#
# COMPACT_ATOMS: atom_id res chain seq x y z
N MET A 1 57.31 35.43 -30.70
CA MET A 1 57.69 36.86 -30.69
C MET A 1 56.44 37.70 -30.42
N ARG A 2 56.48 38.55 -29.38
CA ARG A 2 55.69 39.79 -29.10
C ARG A 2 54.16 39.63 -28.95
N LYS A 3 53.53 39.66 -27.75
CA LYS A 3 53.36 40.73 -26.72
C LYS A 3 52.89 42.10 -27.23
N CYS A 4 51.67 42.50 -26.85
CA CYS A 4 51.13 43.85 -26.60
C CYS A 4 49.76 43.60 -25.93
N ILE A 5 49.49 43.79 -24.63
CA ILE A 5 49.54 44.95 -23.72
C ILE A 5 48.89 46.20 -24.31
N SER A 6 47.69 46.52 -23.82
CA SER A 6 47.19 47.90 -23.73
C SER A 6 46.51 48.08 -22.39
N ALA A 7 47.09 48.95 -21.59
CA ALA A 7 46.61 49.41 -20.30
C ALA A 7 45.62 50.56 -20.51
N PHE A 8 44.52 50.57 -19.76
CA PHE A 8 43.76 51.78 -19.50
C PHE A 8 43.72 52.00 -17.99
N LEU A 9 44.36 53.10 -17.59
CA LEU A 9 44.45 53.63 -16.25
C LEU A 9 43.25 54.56 -16.06
N ILE A 10 42.35 54.28 -15.13
CA ILE A 10 41.40 55.28 -14.62
C ILE A 10 41.56 55.34 -13.11
N LEU A 11 42.11 56.48 -12.68
CA LEU A 11 42.24 56.95 -11.31
C LEU A 11 40.92 57.64 -10.94
N SER A 12 40.25 57.25 -9.86
CA SER A 12 39.23 58.11 -9.24
C SER A 12 38.91 57.73 -7.80
N LEU A 13 39.42 58.58 -6.90
CA LEU A 13 38.89 59.02 -5.61
C LEU A 13 38.45 57.99 -4.56
N CYS A 14 39.31 57.83 -3.55
CA CYS A 14 38.97 57.38 -2.20
C CYS A 14 37.94 58.30 -1.54
N TRP A 15 36.81 57.74 -1.13
CA TRP A 15 35.97 58.27 -0.05
C TRP A 15 36.14 57.36 1.15
N LEU A 16 36.78 57.88 2.20
CA LEU A 16 36.86 57.27 3.52
C LEU A 16 35.49 57.43 4.20
N ASN A 17 34.65 56.39 4.14
CA ASN A 17 33.55 56.24 5.09
C ASN A 17 33.98 55.26 6.17
N ALA A 18 34.12 55.78 7.39
CA ALA A 18 34.28 54.99 8.59
C ALA A 18 32.97 54.24 8.87
N CYS A 19 32.94 52.94 8.61
CA CYS A 19 31.92 52.03 9.11
C CYS A 19 32.50 51.24 10.28
N SER A 20 31.87 51.41 11.44
CA SER A 20 32.08 50.62 12.64
C SER A 20 32.05 49.12 12.33
N ILE A 21 33.07 48.40 12.78
CA ILE A 21 33.09 46.94 12.81
C ILE A 21 32.10 46.51 13.89
N ALA A 22 30.87 46.21 13.47
CA ALA A 22 29.92 45.49 14.31
C ALA A 22 30.36 44.01 14.32
N ASN A 23 30.56 43.46 15.53
CA ASN A 23 30.69 42.02 15.74
C ASN A 23 29.52 41.31 15.05
N PRO A 24 29.73 40.30 14.18
CA PRO A 24 28.65 39.44 13.76
C PRO A 24 28.23 38.65 15.00
N GLY A 25 27.09 39.03 15.58
CA GLY A 25 26.45 38.27 16.62
C GLY A 25 26.26 36.83 16.14
N MET A 26 26.67 35.88 16.98
CA MET A 26 26.33 34.47 16.80
C MET A 26 24.84 34.36 16.50
N ALA A 27 24.51 33.91 15.30
CA ALA A 27 23.16 33.57 14.94
C ALA A 27 22.71 32.46 15.90
N THR A 28 21.74 32.78 16.74
CA THR A 28 20.94 31.79 17.47
C THR A 28 20.43 30.76 16.46
N PRO A 29 20.53 29.45 16.75
CA PRO A 29 19.98 28.43 15.86
C PRO A 29 18.49 28.75 15.65
N SER A 30 18.09 28.87 14.38
CA SER A 30 16.68 28.94 14.01
C SER A 30 15.96 27.80 14.71
N ALA A 31 14.90 28.13 15.44
CA ALA A 31 13.99 27.13 16.00
C ALA A 31 13.61 26.18 14.87
N SER A 32 13.96 24.90 15.03
CA SER A 32 13.52 23.83 14.14
C SER A 32 12.02 23.91 14.03
N THR A 33 11.49 24.09 12.82
CA THR A 33 10.07 23.88 12.56
C THR A 33 9.70 22.51 13.12
N PRO A 34 8.66 22.39 13.97
CA PRO A 34 8.22 21.09 14.46
C PRO A 34 7.98 20.17 13.27
N LEU A 35 8.48 18.92 13.35
CA LEU A 35 8.19 17.92 12.33
C LEU A 35 6.67 17.77 12.19
N PRO A 36 6.15 17.57 10.97
CA PRO A 36 4.74 17.30 10.79
C PRO A 36 4.37 16.01 11.53
N VAL A 37 3.39 16.14 12.43
CA VAL A 37 2.88 15.06 13.28
C VAL A 37 1.99 14.14 12.44
N ALA A 38 2.00 12.84 12.72
CA ALA A 38 1.08 11.88 12.11
C ALA A 38 -0.36 12.33 12.36
N GLU A 39 -1.18 12.30 11.32
CA GLU A 39 -2.58 12.68 11.46
C GLU A 39 -3.43 11.44 11.72
N GLU A 40 -4.29 11.51 12.73
CA GLU A 40 -5.27 10.47 13.01
C GLU A 40 -6.62 10.84 12.39
N ARG A 41 -7.09 10.02 11.45
CA ARG A 41 -8.28 10.27 10.62
C ARG A 41 -9.38 9.27 10.96
N PRO A 42 -10.66 9.71 11.03
CA PRO A 42 -11.76 8.78 11.22
C PRO A 42 -11.94 7.90 9.99
N VAL A 43 -12.28 6.63 10.22
CA VAL A 43 -12.72 5.72 9.15
C VAL A 43 -14.24 5.76 9.08
N THR A 44 -14.77 6.18 7.93
CA THR A 44 -16.21 6.11 7.65
C THR A 44 -16.54 4.71 7.14
N MET A 45 -17.43 3.98 7.81
CA MET A 45 -17.86 2.66 7.33
C MET A 45 -18.94 2.78 6.27
N LEU A 46 -18.77 2.04 5.19
CA LEU A 46 -19.68 1.96 4.05
C LEU A 46 -20.38 0.60 4.17
N GLU A 47 -21.68 0.63 4.41
CA GLU A 47 -22.45 -0.59 4.57
C GLU A 47 -22.51 -1.33 3.23
N LEU A 48 -22.03 -2.57 3.21
CA LEU A 48 -22.23 -3.49 2.10
C LEU A 48 -23.53 -4.27 2.31
N ALA A 49 -24.19 -4.61 1.21
CA ALA A 49 -25.30 -5.55 1.20
C ALA A 49 -24.82 -7.01 1.15
N GLU A 50 -25.77 -7.94 1.27
CA GLU A 50 -25.49 -9.36 1.01
C GLU A 50 -24.89 -9.58 -0.39
N PRO A 51 -23.94 -10.53 -0.54
CA PRO A 51 -23.45 -11.44 0.50
C PRO A 51 -22.25 -10.91 1.29
N LEU A 52 -21.74 -9.71 0.98
CA LEU A 52 -20.52 -9.15 1.57
C LEU A 52 -20.73 -8.47 2.94
N ASN A 53 -21.97 -8.44 3.43
CA ASN A 53 -22.30 -7.99 4.79
C ASN A 53 -22.04 -9.07 5.86
N LEU A 54 -21.43 -10.20 5.49
CA LEU A 54 -21.13 -11.32 6.37
C LEU A 54 -19.65 -11.32 6.75
N ALA A 55 -19.33 -11.65 8.00
CA ALA A 55 -17.95 -11.71 8.51
C ALA A 55 -17.01 -12.71 7.79
N LYS A 56 -17.56 -13.62 6.98
CA LYS A 56 -16.81 -14.68 6.30
C LYS A 56 -16.49 -14.38 4.84
N ALA A 57 -16.76 -13.15 4.39
CA ALA A 57 -16.49 -12.79 3.00
C ALA A 57 -15.00 -12.62 2.71
N GLU A 58 -14.19 -12.32 3.73
CA GLU A 58 -12.73 -12.48 3.69
C GLU A 58 -12.12 -11.80 2.46
N LEU A 59 -12.25 -10.46 2.38
CA LEU A 59 -11.74 -9.69 1.25
C LEU A 59 -10.24 -9.43 1.42
N SER A 60 -9.46 -9.88 0.45
CA SER A 60 -7.99 -9.83 0.44
C SER A 60 -7.42 -8.82 -0.56
N GLY A 61 -8.23 -7.97 -1.19
CA GLY A 61 -7.65 -6.96 -2.06
C GLY A 61 -8.66 -6.07 -2.76
N LEU A 62 -8.19 -4.86 -3.12
CA LEU A 62 -8.94 -3.90 -3.92
C LEU A 62 -8.16 -3.46 -5.15
N THR A 63 -8.86 -3.30 -6.27
CA THR A 63 -8.28 -2.64 -7.43
C THR A 63 -9.34 -1.93 -8.26
N TRP A 64 -8.91 -0.98 -9.10
CA TRP A 64 -9.81 -0.37 -10.09
C TRP A 64 -9.63 -1.05 -11.45
N ALA A 65 -10.76 -1.45 -12.03
CA ALA A 65 -10.85 -1.92 -13.42
C ALA A 65 -11.83 -1.01 -14.17
N GLY A 66 -11.30 0.01 -14.86
CA GLY A 66 -12.12 1.12 -15.36
C GLY A 66 -12.75 1.90 -14.20
N ASP A 67 -14.07 2.10 -14.26
CA ASP A 67 -14.85 2.76 -13.19
C ASP A 67 -15.42 1.78 -12.15
N TRP A 68 -14.97 0.52 -12.17
CA TRP A 68 -15.37 -0.51 -11.23
C TRP A 68 -14.30 -0.72 -10.17
N LEU A 69 -14.67 -0.54 -8.90
CA LEU A 69 -13.88 -1.03 -7.78
C LEU A 69 -14.11 -2.53 -7.71
N ILE A 70 -13.05 -3.31 -7.91
CA ILE A 70 -13.06 -4.76 -7.74
C ILE A 70 -12.77 -5.08 -6.28
N LEU A 71 -13.57 -5.98 -5.72
CA LEU A 71 -13.40 -6.53 -4.38
C LEU A 71 -13.10 -8.02 -4.54
N LEU A 72 -11.87 -8.41 -4.20
CA LEU A 72 -11.40 -9.78 -4.28
C LEU A 72 -11.60 -10.48 -2.93
N PRO A 73 -12.45 -11.52 -2.85
CA PRO A 73 -12.41 -12.47 -1.74
C PRO A 73 -11.15 -13.33 -1.83
N GLN A 74 -10.59 -13.71 -0.69
CA GLN A 74 -9.50 -14.69 -0.59
C GLN A 74 -9.91 -16.04 -1.21
N TYR A 75 -11.20 -16.37 -1.09
CA TYR A 75 -11.78 -17.63 -1.55
C TYR A 75 -13.03 -17.40 -2.43
N PRO A 76 -12.87 -17.11 -3.74
CA PRO A 76 -14.01 -16.91 -4.65
C PRO A 76 -14.93 -18.14 -4.78
N ASP A 77 -14.46 -19.34 -4.45
CA ASP A 77 -15.26 -20.58 -4.46
C ASP A 77 -16.36 -20.59 -3.39
N ARG A 78 -16.21 -19.83 -2.30
CA ARG A 78 -17.28 -19.59 -1.31
C ARG A 78 -18.47 -18.83 -1.87
N PHE A 79 -18.30 -18.21 -3.06
CA PHE A 79 -19.29 -17.41 -3.77
C PHE A 79 -19.59 -17.99 -5.16
N ASP A 80 -19.57 -19.32 -5.30
CA ASP A 80 -19.82 -20.00 -6.58
C ASP A 80 -18.89 -19.52 -7.70
N GLN A 81 -17.60 -19.30 -7.39
CA GLN A 81 -16.57 -18.76 -8.30
C GLN A 81 -16.91 -17.35 -8.80
N HIS A 82 -17.27 -16.46 -7.86
CA HIS A 82 -17.46 -15.05 -8.13
C HIS A 82 -16.59 -14.18 -7.25
N ILE A 83 -16.14 -13.08 -7.84
CA ILE A 83 -15.68 -11.90 -7.11
C ILE A 83 -16.72 -10.80 -7.27
N PHE A 84 -16.44 -9.60 -6.73
CA PHE A 84 -17.44 -8.54 -6.70
C PHE A 84 -16.92 -7.23 -7.24
N ARG A 85 -17.83 -6.35 -7.65
CA ARG A 85 -17.51 -5.00 -8.06
C ARG A 85 -18.54 -3.97 -7.60
N LEU A 86 -18.09 -2.73 -7.43
CA LEU A 86 -18.91 -1.56 -7.14
C LEU A 86 -18.60 -0.46 -8.14
N HIS A 87 -19.64 0.15 -8.73
CA HIS A 87 -19.43 1.29 -9.62
C HIS A 87 -19.00 2.52 -8.82
N LYS A 88 -18.01 3.26 -9.31
CA LYS A 88 -17.48 4.47 -8.66
C LYS A 88 -18.56 5.47 -8.29
N ASP A 89 -19.47 5.78 -9.21
CA ASP A 89 -20.55 6.74 -8.97
C ASP A 89 -21.46 6.33 -7.81
N THR A 90 -21.66 5.03 -7.60
CA THR A 90 -22.48 4.51 -6.49
C THR A 90 -21.78 4.75 -5.15
N ILE A 91 -20.46 4.59 -5.10
CA ILE A 91 -19.65 4.87 -3.90
C ILE A 91 -19.65 6.37 -3.60
N LEU A 92 -19.48 7.22 -4.62
CA LEU A 92 -19.53 8.67 -4.45
C LEU A 92 -20.90 9.15 -3.97
N ALA A 93 -21.97 8.63 -4.57
CA ALA A 93 -23.34 8.95 -4.17
C ALA A 93 -23.65 8.47 -2.74
N TYR A 94 -23.07 7.36 -2.29
CA TYR A 94 -23.17 6.89 -0.90
C TYR A 94 -22.55 7.90 0.05
N LEU A 95 -21.31 8.34 -0.23
CA LEU A 95 -20.57 9.27 0.63
C LEU A 95 -21.19 10.67 0.70
N ASP A 96 -21.87 11.10 -0.37
CA ASP A 96 -22.50 12.41 -0.43
C ASP A 96 -23.95 12.42 0.14
N ASN A 97 -24.47 11.26 0.53
CA ASN A 97 -25.80 11.11 1.13
C ASN A 97 -25.72 10.93 2.64
N ALA A 98 -26.56 11.65 3.39
CA ALA A 98 -26.59 11.56 4.86
C ALA A 98 -27.18 10.25 5.40
N ASN A 99 -28.03 9.57 4.61
CA ASN A 99 -28.63 8.26 4.95
C ASN A 99 -28.69 7.40 3.69
N PRO A 100 -27.54 6.88 3.21
CA PRO A 100 -27.51 6.02 2.05
C PRO A 100 -28.09 4.64 2.39
N ALA A 101 -28.60 3.94 1.37
CA ALA A 101 -28.86 2.50 1.49
C ALA A 101 -27.52 1.74 1.36
N PRO A 102 -27.41 0.50 1.89
CA PRO A 102 -26.22 -0.33 1.71
C PRO A 102 -25.82 -0.47 0.24
N LEU A 103 -24.52 -0.37 -0.03
CA LEU A 103 -23.93 -0.59 -1.34
C LEU A 103 -24.19 -2.02 -1.79
N GLN A 104 -24.70 -2.18 -3.01
CA GLN A 104 -25.02 -3.48 -3.61
C GLN A 104 -23.88 -3.89 -4.55
N PRO A 105 -23.02 -4.86 -4.17
CA PRO A 105 -21.97 -5.33 -5.05
C PRO A 105 -22.56 -6.14 -6.21
N GLU A 106 -22.06 -5.91 -7.41
CA GLU A 106 -22.35 -6.76 -8.57
C GLU A 106 -21.40 -7.95 -8.59
N THR A 107 -21.89 -9.11 -9.01
CA THR A 107 -21.03 -10.30 -9.18
C THR A 107 -20.23 -10.19 -10.46
N VAL A 108 -19.01 -10.73 -10.40
CA VAL A 108 -18.08 -10.87 -11.50
C VAL A 108 -17.73 -12.35 -11.60
N GLN A 109 -17.89 -12.94 -12.78
CA GLN A 109 -17.51 -14.34 -13.01
C GLN A 109 -15.99 -14.49 -12.87
N PHE A 110 -15.55 -15.43 -12.04
CA PHE A 110 -14.14 -15.67 -11.78
C PHE A 110 -13.75 -17.08 -12.23
N ASP A 111 -13.12 -17.21 -13.39
CA ASP A 111 -12.51 -18.49 -13.78
C ASP A 111 -11.10 -18.56 -13.23
N SER A 112 -10.92 -19.35 -12.16
CA SER A 112 -9.64 -19.58 -11.51
C SER A 112 -8.68 -20.48 -12.27
N ALA A 113 -9.10 -21.00 -13.44
CA ALA A 113 -8.37 -22.00 -14.22
C ALA A 113 -7.99 -23.27 -13.43
N GLY A 114 -8.75 -23.58 -12.38
CA GLY A 114 -8.52 -24.74 -11.51
C GLY A 114 -7.32 -24.62 -10.57
N LEU A 115 -6.74 -23.42 -10.41
CA LEU A 115 -5.52 -23.20 -9.65
C LEU A 115 -5.63 -23.62 -8.18
N GLN A 116 -6.81 -23.48 -7.55
CA GLN A 116 -7.03 -23.90 -6.16
C GLN A 116 -6.80 -25.41 -5.97
N THR A 117 -6.91 -26.20 -7.04
CA THR A 117 -6.68 -27.65 -7.00
C THR A 117 -5.30 -28.07 -7.51
N SER A 118 -4.69 -27.29 -8.41
CA SER A 118 -3.39 -27.62 -8.99
C SER A 118 -2.21 -27.12 -8.14
N ILE A 119 -2.40 -26.02 -7.41
CA ILE A 119 -1.39 -25.49 -6.48
C ILE A 119 -1.44 -26.34 -5.22
N ARG A 120 -0.31 -26.96 -4.89
CA ARG A 120 -0.19 -27.73 -3.65
C ARG A 120 -0.24 -26.77 -2.47
N GLY A 121 -1.09 -27.09 -1.49
CA GLY A 121 -1.23 -26.30 -0.27
C GLY A 121 -1.74 -24.89 -0.54
N PHE A 122 -2.59 -24.69 -1.55
CA PHE A 122 -3.26 -23.42 -1.83
C PHE A 122 -3.96 -22.89 -0.57
N GLU A 123 -3.69 -21.63 -0.23
CA GLU A 123 -4.24 -20.95 0.95
C GLU A 123 -5.09 -19.73 0.63
N GLY A 124 -5.05 -19.19 -0.58
CA GLY A 124 -5.92 -18.08 -0.92
C GLY A 124 -5.38 -17.22 -2.05
N PHE A 125 -6.23 -16.35 -2.59
CA PHE A 125 -5.77 -15.21 -3.36
C PHE A 125 -5.51 -14.06 -2.40
N GLU A 126 -4.34 -13.42 -2.48
CA GLU A 126 -3.91 -12.45 -1.47
C GLU A 126 -3.90 -11.00 -1.95
N SER A 127 -3.91 -10.74 -3.26
CA SER A 127 -4.02 -9.38 -3.78
C SER A 127 -4.35 -9.37 -5.26
N ILE A 128 -4.78 -8.20 -5.77
CA ILE A 128 -5.04 -7.99 -7.20
C ILE A 128 -4.65 -6.58 -7.64
N THR A 129 -4.08 -6.47 -8.85
CA THR A 129 -3.94 -5.20 -9.56
C THR A 129 -4.35 -5.35 -11.03
N THR A 130 -4.70 -4.24 -11.68
CA THR A 130 -5.14 -4.20 -13.08
C THR A 130 -4.31 -3.23 -13.90
N ALA A 131 -3.85 -3.67 -15.08
CA ALA A 131 -3.23 -2.85 -16.12
C ALA A 131 -4.02 -3.00 -17.43
N GLY A 132 -4.92 -2.06 -17.69
CA GLY A 132 -5.82 -2.14 -18.85
C GLY A 132 -6.85 -3.26 -18.69
N HIS A 133 -6.80 -4.28 -19.55
CA HIS A 133 -7.67 -5.46 -19.45
C HIS A 133 -6.94 -6.69 -18.88
N THR A 134 -5.67 -6.56 -18.52
CA THR A 134 -4.93 -7.62 -17.84
C THR A 134 -4.94 -7.35 -16.34
N ALA A 135 -5.25 -8.37 -15.55
CA ALA A 135 -5.09 -8.34 -14.10
C ALA A 135 -3.91 -9.23 -13.69
N TYR A 136 -3.38 -8.97 -12.50
CA TYR A 136 -2.35 -9.78 -11.87
C TYR A 136 -2.75 -10.03 -10.43
N LEU A 137 -2.62 -11.28 -9.98
CA LEU A 137 -3.01 -11.70 -8.65
C LEU A 137 -1.86 -12.42 -7.95
N THR A 138 -1.72 -12.19 -6.65
CA THR A 138 -0.90 -13.04 -5.80
C THR A 138 -1.73 -14.14 -5.15
N ILE A 139 -1.08 -15.27 -4.88
CA ILE A 139 -1.68 -16.45 -4.27
C ILE A 139 -0.76 -16.92 -3.15
N GLU A 140 -1.31 -17.18 -1.97
CA GLU A 140 -0.60 -17.85 -0.89
C GLU A 140 -0.72 -19.37 -1.02
N SER A 141 0.35 -20.05 -0.64
CA SER A 141 0.38 -21.50 -0.52
C SER A 141 1.48 -21.96 0.42
N HIS A 142 1.47 -23.26 0.73
CA HIS A 142 2.56 -23.91 1.42
C HIS A 142 2.93 -25.26 0.80
N ASP A 143 4.18 -25.67 1.03
CA ASP A 143 4.63 -27.02 0.74
C ASP A 143 5.49 -27.60 1.88
N ALA A 144 6.25 -28.67 1.61
CA ALA A 144 7.09 -29.29 2.62
C ALA A 144 8.31 -28.44 3.02
N ALA A 145 8.67 -27.43 2.22
CA ALA A 145 9.77 -26.51 2.47
C ALA A 145 9.32 -25.23 3.20
N GLY A 146 8.02 -24.91 3.21
CA GLY A 146 7.45 -23.77 3.94
C GLY A 146 6.41 -23.03 3.11
N MET A 147 6.18 -21.76 3.45
CA MET A 147 5.31 -20.85 2.70
C MET A 147 5.88 -20.54 1.31
N LEU A 148 5.00 -20.32 0.35
CA LEU A 148 5.28 -19.97 -1.03
C LEU A 148 4.23 -19.00 -1.54
N GLY A 149 4.65 -17.97 -2.28
CA GLY A 149 3.75 -17.13 -3.06
C GLY A 149 3.71 -17.59 -4.51
N TYR A 150 2.63 -17.27 -5.21
CA TYR A 150 2.60 -17.29 -6.67
C TYR A 150 2.06 -15.97 -7.22
N LEU A 151 2.47 -15.64 -8.44
CA LEU A 151 1.91 -14.58 -9.27
C LEU A 151 1.26 -15.21 -10.50
N VAL A 152 0.07 -14.74 -10.86
CA VAL A 152 -0.67 -15.20 -12.04
C VAL A 152 -1.30 -14.04 -12.76
N SER A 153 -1.38 -14.12 -14.09
CA SER A 153 -2.08 -13.15 -14.92
C SER A 153 -3.49 -13.61 -15.23
N ALA A 154 -4.38 -12.66 -15.46
CA ALA A 154 -5.75 -12.90 -15.85
C ALA A 154 -6.22 -11.86 -16.86
N GLU A 155 -7.26 -12.17 -17.62
CA GLU A 155 -7.84 -11.26 -18.61
C GLU A 155 -9.28 -10.93 -18.24
N TRP A 156 -9.56 -9.64 -18.14
CA TRP A 156 -10.89 -9.07 -18.03
C TRP A 156 -11.63 -9.15 -19.36
N ASN A 157 -12.93 -9.42 -19.32
CA ASN A 157 -13.79 -9.13 -20.46
C ASN A 157 -14.03 -7.62 -20.64
N ALA A 158 -14.61 -7.23 -21.76
CA ALA A 158 -14.70 -5.82 -22.17
C ALA A 158 -15.49 -4.91 -21.22
N ASP A 159 -16.38 -5.47 -20.39
CA ASP A 159 -17.19 -4.72 -19.43
C ASP A 159 -16.85 -5.05 -17.97
N PHE A 160 -15.73 -5.74 -17.72
CA PHE A 160 -15.26 -6.15 -16.40
C PHE A 160 -16.25 -7.00 -15.59
N SER A 161 -17.16 -7.71 -16.26
CA SER A 161 -18.12 -8.64 -15.61
C SER A 161 -17.60 -10.07 -15.50
N ALA A 162 -16.46 -10.36 -16.12
CA ALA A 162 -15.78 -11.65 -16.00
C ALA A 162 -14.25 -11.47 -16.07
N ILE A 163 -13.53 -12.33 -15.34
CA ILE A 163 -12.08 -12.43 -15.31
C ILE A 163 -11.68 -13.89 -15.45
N ASN A 164 -10.69 -14.17 -16.30
CA ASN A 164 -10.21 -15.54 -16.55
C ASN A 164 -8.70 -15.60 -16.29
N LEU A 165 -8.30 -16.40 -15.29
CA LEU A 165 -6.90 -16.62 -14.97
C LEU A 165 -6.22 -17.49 -16.03
N ASP A 166 -4.96 -17.21 -16.33
CA ASP A 166 -4.12 -18.07 -17.15
C ASP A 166 -3.21 -18.92 -16.26
N ALA A 167 -3.61 -20.16 -16.00
CA ALA A 167 -2.80 -21.11 -15.23
C ALA A 167 -1.41 -21.37 -15.85
N GLY A 168 -1.24 -21.15 -17.15
CA GLY A 168 0.06 -21.27 -17.83
C GLY A 168 1.03 -20.12 -17.53
N SER A 169 0.52 -19.00 -16.97
CA SER A 169 1.30 -17.83 -16.61
C SER A 169 1.86 -17.87 -15.18
N LEU A 170 1.48 -18.88 -14.39
CA LEU A 170 1.82 -19.00 -12.98
C LEU A 170 3.35 -19.00 -12.76
N ILE A 171 3.82 -18.09 -11.92
CA ILE A 171 5.23 -18.00 -11.51
C ILE A 171 5.34 -17.98 -9.99
N GLU A 172 6.27 -18.76 -9.44
CA GLU A 172 6.55 -18.80 -8.00
C GLU A 172 7.23 -17.51 -7.54
N ILE A 173 6.77 -16.98 -6.41
CA ILE A 173 7.41 -15.92 -5.65
C ILE A 173 8.02 -16.57 -4.40
N LYS A 174 9.33 -16.41 -4.25
CA LYS A 174 10.02 -17.00 -3.10
C LYS A 174 9.80 -16.13 -1.86
N PRO A 175 9.49 -16.74 -0.71
CA PRO A 175 9.39 -15.98 0.53
C PRO A 175 10.74 -15.35 0.89
N GLN A 176 10.69 -14.22 1.60
CA GLN A 176 11.90 -13.53 2.06
C GLN A 176 12.37 -13.99 3.44
N THR A 177 11.47 -14.63 4.20
CA THR A 177 11.74 -15.12 5.55
C THR A 177 11.33 -16.59 5.70
N SER A 178 11.60 -17.18 6.86
CA SER A 178 11.09 -18.50 7.23
C SER A 178 9.85 -18.43 8.12
N LEU A 179 9.15 -17.30 8.16
CA LEU A 179 7.91 -17.17 8.91
C LEU A 179 6.80 -17.99 8.21
N ASP A 180 6.03 -18.71 9.01
CA ASP A 180 4.85 -19.42 8.55
C ASP A 180 3.66 -18.44 8.46
N ASN A 181 2.83 -18.60 7.43
CA ASN A 181 1.67 -17.75 7.09
C ASN A 181 2.05 -16.30 6.75
N TYR A 182 3.10 -16.12 5.95
CA TYR A 182 3.46 -14.82 5.39
C TYR A 182 3.96 -15.02 3.97
N SER A 183 3.35 -14.32 3.01
CA SER A 183 3.71 -14.36 1.60
C SER A 183 3.73 -12.95 0.99
N ASP A 184 3.72 -12.85 -0.34
CA ASP A 184 3.60 -11.55 -1.03
C ASP A 184 2.11 -11.18 -1.13
N GLU A 185 1.61 -10.41 -0.16
CA GLU A 185 0.20 -10.03 -0.01
C GLU A 185 -0.12 -8.66 -0.63
N SER A 186 0.83 -7.98 -1.26
CA SER A 186 0.53 -6.70 -1.93
C SER A 186 1.11 -6.65 -3.32
N ILE A 187 0.37 -6.03 -4.24
CA ILE A 187 0.75 -5.94 -5.65
C ILE A 187 0.38 -4.59 -6.27
N LEU A 188 1.27 -4.06 -7.11
CA LEU A 188 0.96 -2.89 -7.94
C LEU A 188 1.62 -2.97 -9.31
N VAL A 189 1.19 -2.09 -10.22
CA VAL A 189 1.84 -1.87 -11.51
C VAL A 189 2.43 -0.47 -11.56
N PHE A 190 3.71 -0.38 -11.91
CA PHE A 190 4.38 0.90 -12.15
C PHE A 190 5.13 0.87 -13.50
N GLY A 191 4.67 1.68 -14.44
CA GLY A 191 5.21 1.71 -15.79
C GLY A 191 4.95 0.41 -16.56
N GLN A 192 5.99 -0.40 -16.76
CA GLN A 192 5.92 -1.71 -17.45
C GLN A 192 6.32 -2.87 -16.52
N ARG A 193 6.20 -2.63 -15.21
CA ARG A 193 6.60 -3.58 -14.17
C ARG A 193 5.44 -3.85 -13.22
N ILE A 194 5.34 -5.10 -12.84
CA ILE A 194 4.56 -5.56 -11.69
C ILE A 194 5.53 -5.60 -10.52
N VAL A 195 5.06 -5.13 -9.38
CA VAL A 195 5.82 -5.08 -8.13
C VAL A 195 5.00 -5.77 -7.05
N THR A 196 5.56 -6.79 -6.42
CA THR A 196 4.94 -7.46 -5.27
C THR A 196 5.75 -7.21 -4.00
N PHE A 197 5.06 -7.19 -2.87
CA PHE A 197 5.65 -6.93 -1.56
C PHE A 197 5.36 -8.10 -0.64
N TYR A 198 6.42 -8.60 -0.02
CA TYR A 198 6.29 -9.53 1.09
C TYR A 198 5.65 -8.82 2.27
N GLU A 199 4.85 -9.52 3.05
CA GLU A 199 4.03 -8.93 4.10
C GLU A 199 4.84 -8.53 5.35
N ALA A 200 5.78 -9.38 5.79
CA ALA A 200 6.59 -9.15 6.98
C ALA A 200 7.96 -8.50 6.64
N ASN A 201 8.06 -7.18 6.83
CA ASN A 201 9.24 -6.38 6.47
C ASN A 201 9.99 -5.78 7.68
N GLY A 202 9.69 -6.21 8.89
CA GLY A 202 10.30 -5.67 10.11
C GLY A 202 11.78 -6.01 10.23
N ALA A 203 12.57 -5.11 10.82
CA ALA A 203 14.03 -5.20 10.80
C ALA A 203 14.59 -6.47 11.47
N ASN A 204 13.88 -7.03 12.46
CA ASN A 204 14.33 -8.22 13.18
C ASN A 204 14.06 -9.53 12.42
N VAL A 205 13.00 -9.58 11.61
CA VAL A 205 12.59 -10.79 10.87
C VAL A 205 13.00 -10.76 9.40
N ASN A 206 13.05 -9.57 8.79
CA ASN A 206 13.46 -9.33 7.42
C ASN A 206 14.41 -8.12 7.36
N PRO A 207 15.71 -8.28 7.69
CA PRO A 207 16.64 -7.15 7.82
C PRO A 207 17.00 -6.47 6.49
N GLN A 208 16.62 -7.04 5.34
CA GLN A 208 16.88 -6.51 4.01
C GLN A 208 15.67 -6.74 3.09
N PRO A 209 14.52 -6.12 3.41
CA PRO A 209 13.30 -6.37 2.69
C PRO A 209 13.42 -5.84 1.26
N GLN A 210 12.82 -6.57 0.34
CA GLN A 210 12.87 -6.28 -1.08
C GLN A 210 11.47 -6.33 -1.68
N ALA A 211 11.21 -5.55 -2.72
CA ALA A 211 10.06 -5.79 -3.58
C ALA A 211 10.49 -6.65 -4.76
N HIS A 212 9.67 -7.64 -5.13
CA HIS A 212 9.92 -8.47 -6.30
C HIS A 212 9.42 -7.78 -7.56
N LEU A 213 10.20 -7.86 -8.64
CA LEU A 213 9.88 -7.24 -9.91
C LEU A 213 9.59 -8.29 -10.98
N PHE A 214 8.55 -8.03 -11.76
CA PHE A 214 8.23 -8.79 -12.95
C PHE A 214 7.88 -7.83 -14.09
N ASN A 215 8.13 -8.24 -15.35
CA ASN A 215 7.53 -7.53 -16.47
C ASN A 215 6.05 -7.93 -16.64
N LEU A 216 5.33 -7.26 -17.53
CA LEU A 216 3.90 -7.50 -17.78
C LEU A 216 3.59 -8.91 -18.37
N GLN A 217 4.62 -9.69 -18.72
CA GLN A 217 4.50 -11.07 -19.20
C GLN A 217 4.89 -12.09 -18.11
N LEU A 218 4.93 -11.67 -16.84
CA LEU A 218 5.30 -12.48 -15.67
C LEU A 218 6.69 -13.09 -15.73
N GLN A 219 7.63 -12.42 -16.41
CA GLN A 219 9.05 -12.77 -16.34
C GLN A 219 9.71 -11.98 -15.21
N THR A 220 10.45 -12.66 -14.35
CA THR A 220 11.20 -12.02 -13.25
C THR A 220 12.18 -10.98 -13.78
N ASP A 221 12.11 -9.76 -13.24
CA ASP A 221 12.99 -8.62 -13.51
C ASP A 221 13.86 -8.24 -12.28
N GLY A 222 14.03 -9.21 -11.37
CA GLY A 222 14.86 -9.09 -10.16
C GLY A 222 14.09 -8.55 -8.96
N THR A 223 14.80 -7.82 -8.10
CA THR A 223 14.27 -7.23 -6.88
C THR A 223 14.82 -5.83 -6.69
N ILE A 224 14.13 -5.00 -5.90
CA ILE A 224 14.62 -3.70 -5.46
C ILE A 224 14.48 -3.55 -3.94
N PRO A 225 15.37 -2.81 -3.27
CA PRO A 225 15.25 -2.57 -1.84
C PRO A 225 13.93 -1.88 -1.45
N LEU A 226 13.40 -2.29 -0.30
CA LEU A 226 12.26 -1.68 0.39
C LEU A 226 12.75 -1.18 1.77
N PRO A 227 12.21 -0.09 2.34
CA PRO A 227 12.49 0.23 3.73
C PRO A 227 11.88 -0.83 4.65
N ASN A 228 12.47 -1.03 5.82
CA ASN A 228 11.83 -1.80 6.87
C ASN A 228 10.55 -1.12 7.35
N LEU A 229 9.48 -1.91 7.45
CA LEU A 229 8.22 -1.54 8.08
C LEU A 229 7.92 -2.63 9.11
N GLU A 230 7.83 -2.25 10.38
CA GLU A 230 7.81 -3.21 11.51
C GLU A 230 6.52 -4.03 11.61
N TYR A 231 5.48 -3.63 10.88
CA TYR A 231 4.18 -4.27 10.87
C TYR A 231 3.79 -4.77 9.47
N ARG A 232 2.73 -5.56 9.38
CA ARG A 232 2.30 -6.23 8.14
C ARG A 232 2.05 -5.22 7.02
N VAL A 233 2.52 -5.52 5.82
CA VAL A 233 2.22 -4.80 4.58
C VAL A 233 1.23 -5.65 3.80
N THR A 234 -0.04 -5.25 3.84
CA THR A 234 -1.17 -6.10 3.44
C THR A 234 -1.85 -5.67 2.15
N ASP A 235 -1.73 -4.40 1.72
CA ASP A 235 -2.03 -4.01 0.34
C ASP A 235 -1.30 -2.71 -0.05
N ALA A 236 -1.23 -2.42 -1.35
CA ALA A 236 -0.61 -1.24 -1.90
C ALA A 236 -1.51 -0.54 -2.94
N GLY A 237 -1.68 0.77 -2.77
CA GLY A 237 -2.34 1.58 -3.79
C GLY A 237 -1.46 1.75 -5.03
N GLN A 238 -2.07 1.95 -6.20
CA GLN A 238 -1.34 2.25 -7.44
C GLN A 238 -0.52 3.56 -7.35
N PRO A 239 0.72 3.60 -7.86
CA PRO A 239 1.53 4.81 -7.79
C PRO A 239 1.04 5.93 -8.72
N ASP A 240 1.32 7.16 -8.31
CA ASP A 240 1.18 8.33 -9.18
C ASP A 240 2.28 8.37 -10.26
N GLU A 241 2.21 9.35 -11.16
CA GLU A 241 3.20 9.53 -12.24
C GLU A 241 4.64 9.77 -11.73
N ASN A 242 4.80 10.22 -10.48
CA ASN A 242 6.08 10.45 -9.82
C ASN A 242 6.54 9.25 -8.97
N GLY A 243 5.81 8.13 -9.04
CA GLY A 243 6.09 6.92 -8.30
C GLY A 243 5.77 6.99 -6.81
N HIS A 244 4.95 7.95 -6.34
CA HIS A 244 4.46 7.96 -4.97
C HIS A 244 3.26 7.03 -4.82
N PHE A 245 3.23 6.28 -3.75
CA PHE A 245 2.12 5.41 -3.42
C PHE A 245 1.98 5.23 -1.90
N TRP A 246 0.89 4.63 -1.48
CA TRP A 246 0.61 4.30 -0.10
C TRP A 246 0.49 2.80 0.04
N VAL A 247 0.99 2.27 1.16
CA VAL A 247 0.78 0.89 1.58
C VAL A 247 0.04 0.86 2.91
N ILE A 248 -0.77 -0.18 3.12
CA ILE A 248 -1.29 -0.49 4.44
C ILE A 248 -0.12 -0.93 5.32
N ASN A 249 -0.10 -0.45 6.56
CA ASN A 249 0.79 -0.96 7.59
C ASN A 249 -0.03 -1.29 8.85
N TYR A 250 -0.19 -2.58 9.12
CA TYR A 250 -1.16 -3.10 10.08
C TYR A 250 -0.51 -3.98 11.15
N HIS A 251 -0.88 -3.74 12.41
CA HIS A 251 -0.46 -4.57 13.54
C HIS A 251 -1.62 -4.99 14.41
N TYR A 252 -1.79 -6.30 14.53
CA TYR A 252 -2.53 -6.93 15.61
C TYR A 252 -1.56 -7.39 16.71
N PRO A 253 -1.77 -7.04 18.00
CA PRO A 253 -0.86 -7.43 19.09
C PRO A 253 -0.67 -8.94 19.27
N GLY A 254 -1.58 -9.77 18.73
CA GLY A 254 -1.39 -11.22 18.71
C GLY A 254 -0.21 -11.67 17.84
N ASP A 255 0.21 -10.87 16.86
CA ASP A 255 1.30 -11.18 15.93
C ASP A 255 2.68 -10.76 16.44
N THR A 256 2.76 -10.01 17.55
CA THR A 256 4.01 -9.47 18.09
C THR A 256 5.08 -10.55 18.29
N GLY A 257 4.68 -11.74 18.74
CA GLY A 257 5.62 -12.85 18.93
C GLY A 257 6.20 -13.41 17.63
N LYS A 258 5.50 -13.28 16.50
CA LYS A 258 5.95 -13.74 15.18
C LYS A 258 6.71 -12.65 14.42
N LEU A 259 6.15 -11.43 14.40
CA LEU A 259 6.72 -10.30 13.69
C LEU A 259 7.96 -9.71 14.37
N ASP A 260 8.09 -9.93 15.70
CA ASP A 260 9.21 -9.43 16.53
C ASP A 260 9.59 -7.97 16.18
N PRO A 261 8.63 -7.02 16.18
CA PRO A 261 8.88 -5.68 15.66
C PRO A 261 10.00 -4.99 16.43
N ALA A 262 10.88 -4.30 15.71
CA ALA A 262 11.81 -3.35 16.32
C ALA A 262 11.06 -2.08 16.79
N GLU A 263 11.80 -1.06 17.23
CA GLU A 263 11.19 0.24 17.55
C GLU A 263 10.53 0.83 16.29
N ASP A 264 9.25 1.21 16.41
CA ASP A 264 8.52 1.84 15.31
C ASP A 264 9.06 3.25 15.03
N ALA A 265 10.01 3.32 14.09
CA ALA A 265 10.65 4.57 13.70
C ALA A 265 9.66 5.61 13.14
N LEU A 266 8.51 5.18 12.60
CA LEU A 266 7.48 6.10 12.11
C LEU A 266 6.75 6.77 13.27
N ALA A 267 6.35 6.01 14.30
CA ALA A 267 5.78 6.56 15.52
C ALA A 267 6.79 7.43 16.28
N ALA A 268 8.07 7.01 16.38
CA ALA A 268 9.11 7.80 17.02
C ALA A 268 9.35 9.15 16.32
N LYS A 269 9.26 9.19 14.98
CA LYS A 269 9.49 10.39 14.16
C LYS A 269 8.26 11.32 14.10
N HIS A 270 7.08 10.75 13.92
CA HIS A 270 5.86 11.49 13.61
C HIS A 270 4.85 11.53 14.78
N GLY A 271 5.08 10.76 15.83
CA GLY A 271 4.16 10.62 16.96
C GLY A 271 2.98 9.69 16.67
N GLU A 272 2.17 9.51 17.70
CA GLU A 272 0.96 8.69 17.69
C GLU A 272 -0.28 9.59 17.87
N GLY A 273 -1.35 9.20 17.20
CA GLY A 273 -2.68 9.73 17.35
C GLY A 273 -3.25 9.42 18.74
N ALA A 274 -4.38 10.05 19.06
CA ALA A 274 -4.97 9.93 20.38
C ALA A 274 -5.38 8.50 20.72
N SER A 275 -5.90 7.75 19.74
CA SER A 275 -6.30 6.35 19.96
C SER A 275 -5.11 5.39 19.91
N HIS A 276 -4.14 5.61 19.01
CA HIS A 276 -2.90 4.83 18.93
C HIS A 276 -2.04 4.96 20.19
N ALA A 277 -1.92 6.16 20.78
CA ALA A 277 -1.14 6.38 22.00
C ALA A 277 -1.69 5.62 23.23
N GLN A 278 -2.83 4.93 23.11
CA GLN A 278 -3.47 4.14 24.16
C GLN A 278 -3.62 2.65 23.77
N SER A 279 -3.04 2.22 22.64
CA SER A 279 -3.20 0.87 22.10
C SER A 279 -1.90 0.36 21.48
N GLU A 280 -1.70 -0.96 21.49
CA GLU A 280 -0.61 -1.59 20.72
C GLU A 280 -1.04 -1.87 19.25
N VAL A 281 -2.33 -1.72 18.94
CA VAL A 281 -2.84 -1.87 17.56
C VAL A 281 -2.30 -0.73 16.69
N VAL A 282 -1.88 -1.06 15.49
CA VAL A 282 -1.49 -0.07 14.47
C VAL A 282 -2.35 -0.26 13.23
N GLU A 283 -3.03 0.81 12.84
CA GLU A 283 -3.78 0.87 11.59
C GLU A 283 -3.42 2.18 10.89
N ARG A 284 -2.62 2.10 9.82
CA ARG A 284 -2.17 3.30 9.11
C ARG A 284 -1.86 3.04 7.65
N LEU A 285 -1.78 4.13 6.89
CA LEU A 285 -1.09 4.15 5.60
C LEU A 285 0.29 4.76 5.74
N VAL A 286 1.26 4.16 5.05
CA VAL A 286 2.63 4.68 4.96
C VAL A 286 2.90 5.09 3.51
N ALA A 287 3.35 6.33 3.32
CA ALA A 287 3.70 6.84 2.01
C ALA A 287 5.10 6.36 1.61
N LEU A 288 5.19 5.76 0.43
CA LEU A 288 6.41 5.28 -0.20
C LEU A 288 6.61 5.95 -1.56
N GLN A 289 7.84 5.92 -2.05
CA GLN A 289 8.18 6.43 -3.37
C GLN A 289 9.23 5.56 -4.06
N PHE A 290 9.06 5.32 -5.37
CA PHE A 290 10.13 4.81 -6.22
C PHE A 290 11.26 5.83 -6.38
N SER A 291 12.50 5.39 -6.23
CA SER A 291 13.72 6.18 -6.46
C SER A 291 14.70 5.42 -7.35
N GLU A 292 15.82 6.06 -7.72
CA GLU A 292 16.90 5.42 -8.47
C GLU A 292 17.51 4.20 -7.75
N ASN A 293 17.42 4.14 -6.42
CA ASN A 293 18.07 3.12 -5.59
C ASN A 293 17.09 2.08 -5.00
N GLY A 294 15.82 2.11 -5.40
CA GLY A 294 14.76 1.27 -4.84
C GLY A 294 13.61 2.10 -4.29
N ILE A 295 12.81 1.49 -3.43
CA ILE A 295 11.67 2.14 -2.79
C ILE A 295 12.13 2.77 -1.48
N VAL A 296 11.65 3.97 -1.19
CA VAL A 296 11.98 4.72 0.03
C VAL A 296 10.73 5.26 0.69
N LEU A 297 10.81 5.60 1.98
CA LEU A 297 9.76 6.40 2.64
C LEU A 297 9.64 7.75 1.94
N ALA A 298 8.42 8.14 1.58
CA ALA A 298 8.17 9.48 1.07
C ALA A 298 8.30 10.51 2.21
N ASP A 299 8.51 11.79 1.87
CA ASP A 299 8.53 12.88 2.85
C ASP A 299 7.10 13.32 3.24
N GLN A 300 6.30 12.35 3.71
CA GLN A 300 4.94 12.55 4.19
C GLN A 300 4.73 11.72 5.47
N PRO A 301 4.09 12.27 6.52
CA PRO A 301 3.73 11.50 7.70
C PRO A 301 2.79 10.34 7.34
N PRO A 302 2.79 9.25 8.12
CA PRO A 302 1.77 8.22 7.99
C PRO A 302 0.38 8.79 8.31
N ILE A 303 -0.64 8.25 7.66
CA ILE A 303 -2.05 8.53 7.97
C ILE A 303 -2.51 7.44 8.92
N GLN A 304 -2.72 7.77 10.19
CA GLN A 304 -3.22 6.84 11.18
C GLN A 304 -4.75 6.81 11.14
N PHE A 305 -5.34 5.63 11.28
CA PHE A 305 -6.78 5.46 11.31
C PHE A 305 -7.24 5.47 12.77
N ALA A 306 -8.19 6.33 13.12
CA ALA A 306 -8.77 6.33 14.46
C ALA A 306 -9.26 4.90 14.79
N LEU A 307 -8.68 4.30 15.82
CA LEU A 307 -8.91 2.92 16.21
C LEU A 307 -10.33 2.76 16.75
N SER A 308 -10.85 1.54 16.66
CA SER A 308 -12.18 1.23 17.21
C SER A 308 -12.19 1.42 18.72
N ALA A 309 -13.29 1.97 19.25
CA ALA A 309 -13.42 2.27 20.67
C ALA A 309 -13.52 1.01 21.56
N ASP A 310 -13.87 -0.14 20.98
CA ASP A 310 -13.86 -1.45 21.64
C ASP A 310 -12.46 -2.10 21.67
N GLY A 311 -11.47 -1.50 20.99
CA GLY A 311 -10.11 -2.00 20.88
C GLY A 311 -9.95 -3.16 19.89
N GLU A 312 -11.00 -3.50 19.11
CA GLU A 312 -10.88 -4.51 18.05
C GLU A 312 -10.07 -3.94 16.87
N ALA A 313 -9.00 -4.66 16.52
CA ALA A 313 -8.20 -4.34 15.35
C ALA A 313 -8.93 -4.75 14.07
N ARG A 314 -8.99 -3.84 13.09
CA ARG A 314 -9.58 -4.08 11.78
C ARG A 314 -8.49 -4.58 10.86
N ASN A 315 -8.56 -5.86 10.46
CA ASN A 315 -7.54 -6.47 9.62
C ASN A 315 -7.66 -5.95 8.18
N TRP A 316 -7.09 -4.77 7.90
CA TRP A 316 -7.17 -4.12 6.60
C TRP A 316 -6.26 -4.82 5.59
N GLU A 317 -6.84 -5.33 4.51
CA GLU A 317 -6.17 -6.22 3.52
C GLU A 317 -6.43 -5.75 2.07
N GLY A 318 -7.11 -4.60 1.89
CA GLY A 318 -7.29 -4.04 0.56
C GLY A 318 -7.28 -2.52 0.56
N LEU A 319 -6.67 -1.90 -0.45
CA LEU A 319 -6.45 -0.46 -0.56
C LEU A 319 -6.67 0.05 -1.98
N ALA A 320 -7.55 1.04 -2.13
CA ALA A 320 -7.72 1.76 -3.39
C ALA A 320 -7.90 3.26 -3.18
N TYR A 321 -7.35 4.08 -4.07
CA TYR A 321 -7.63 5.53 -4.07
C TYR A 321 -9.01 5.81 -4.62
N LEU A 322 -9.75 6.72 -4.02
CA LEU A 322 -11.00 7.24 -4.55
C LEU A 322 -10.77 8.64 -5.13
N ASP A 323 -10.15 8.68 -6.30
CA ASP A 323 -9.80 9.90 -7.04
C ASP A 323 -9.22 10.98 -6.09
N GLY A 324 -9.82 12.18 -6.07
CA GLY A 324 -9.46 13.31 -5.22
C GLY A 324 -10.09 13.31 -3.82
N ARG A 325 -10.74 12.23 -3.39
CA ARG A 325 -11.52 12.19 -2.13
C ARG A 325 -10.76 11.55 -0.97
N GLY A 326 -10.01 10.48 -1.21
CA GLY A 326 -9.39 9.72 -0.15
C GLY A 326 -9.07 8.28 -0.55
N PHE A 327 -9.13 7.39 0.43
CA PHE A 327 -8.82 5.97 0.32
C PHE A 327 -10.05 5.12 0.66
N LEU A 328 -10.18 4.01 -0.04
CA LEU A 328 -11.08 2.91 0.28
C LEU A 328 -10.26 1.75 0.83
N LEU A 329 -10.78 1.12 1.88
CA LEU A 329 -10.13 0.04 2.59
C LEU A 329 -11.11 -1.11 2.76
N VAL A 330 -10.66 -2.36 2.69
CA VAL A 330 -11.48 -3.51 3.11
C VAL A 330 -10.76 -4.36 4.12
N THR A 331 -11.54 -5.02 4.96
CA THR A 331 -11.02 -6.02 5.88
C THR A 331 -11.28 -7.43 5.36
N ASP A 332 -10.39 -8.33 5.77
CA ASP A 332 -10.56 -9.76 5.64
C ASP A 332 -11.59 -10.31 6.66
N GLN A 333 -11.24 -11.29 7.50
CA GLN A 333 -12.16 -11.99 8.39
C GLN A 333 -12.51 -11.17 9.63
N HIS A 334 -11.52 -10.45 10.17
CA HIS A 334 -11.60 -9.82 11.48
C HIS A 334 -11.78 -8.29 11.40
N PRO A 335 -12.74 -7.70 12.15
CA PRO A 335 -13.78 -8.34 12.99
C PRO A 335 -14.96 -8.92 12.19
N GLN A 336 -15.11 -8.45 10.96
CA GLN A 336 -16.00 -8.92 9.91
C GLN A 336 -15.51 -8.28 8.59
N THR A 337 -16.13 -8.59 7.46
CA THR A 337 -15.89 -7.85 6.22
C THR A 337 -16.47 -6.44 6.31
N LEU A 338 -15.59 -5.44 6.23
CA LEU A 338 -15.89 -4.01 6.28
C LEU A 338 -15.42 -3.34 4.99
N LEU A 339 -16.12 -2.31 4.54
CA LEU A 339 -15.62 -1.34 3.58
C LEU A 339 -15.48 0.01 4.30
N GLY A 340 -14.26 0.53 4.39
CA GLY A 340 -13.93 1.79 5.03
C GLY A 340 -13.57 2.87 4.01
N PHE A 341 -13.82 4.13 4.36
CA PHE A 341 -13.36 5.31 3.64
C PHE A 341 -12.60 6.24 4.59
N VAL A 342 -11.43 6.70 4.14
CA VAL A 342 -10.61 7.70 4.84
C VAL A 342 -10.35 8.86 3.90
N ALA A 343 -10.83 10.06 4.24
CA ALA A 343 -10.63 11.25 3.42
C ALA A 343 -9.16 11.71 3.43
N TYR A 344 -8.69 12.24 2.29
CA TYR A 344 -7.34 12.83 2.21
C TYR A 344 -7.10 13.94 3.24
N PRO A 345 -5.84 14.15 3.66
CA PRO A 345 -5.45 15.22 4.56
C PRO A 345 -5.94 16.61 4.15
#